data_AF-A0A1F9YWG0-F1
#
_entry.id   AF-A0A1F9YWG0-F1
#
_cell.length_a   1.000
_cell.length_b   1.000
_cell.length_c   1.000
_cell.angle_alpha   90.00
_cell.angle_beta   90.00
_cell.angle_gamma   90.00
#
_symmetry.space_group_name_H-M   'P 1'
#
loop_
_entity.id
_entity.type
_entity.pdbx_description
1 polymer ?
#
loop_
_entity_poly.entity_id
_entity_poly.type
_entity_poly.pdbx_seq_one_letter_code
_entity_poly.pdbx_strand_id
1 'polypeptide(L)'
;MKFTKEDLAKMALISLISAPPVAFMTFDFMFPNISTPSFGKSLLLVLSLSVLTGMPSGYFTKRTDLAMVSVFFYTAVGYALAVLLYSAPYTIYNLEQVISDFYYAMFFRFTIILLWLFVLGGFMGTMFGQMVRDWISREETGLAFKKGRNT
;
A
#
# COMPACT_ATOMS: atom_id res chain seq x y z
N MET A 1 11.79 4.24 20.33
CA MET A 1 10.59 4.94 19.84
C MET A 1 9.40 4.45 20.67
N LYS A 2 8.72 5.32 21.44
CA LYS A 2 7.51 4.92 22.19
C LYS A 2 6.30 5.16 21.29
N PHE A 3 5.53 4.12 20.98
CA PHE A 3 4.28 4.21 20.22
C PHE A 3 3.13 4.61 21.14
N THR A 4 2.33 5.59 20.72
CA THR A 4 1.08 5.93 21.41
C THR A 4 -0.08 5.08 20.87
N LYS A 5 -1.19 5.02 21.61
CA LYS A 5 -2.42 4.36 21.13
C LYS A 5 -2.95 5.00 19.85
N GLU A 6 -2.80 6.32 19.71
CA GLU A 6 -3.19 7.05 18.50
C GLU A 6 -2.32 6.68 17.29
N ASP A 7 -1.01 6.48 17.51
CA ASP A 7 -0.10 6.05 16.45
C ASP A 7 -0.49 4.66 15.92
N LEU A 8 -0.82 3.74 16.82
CA LEU A 8 -1.31 2.40 16.45
C LEU A 8 -2.63 2.47 15.67
N ALA A 9 -3.57 3.31 16.10
CA ALA A 9 -4.85 3.49 15.40
C ALA A 9 -4.64 4.06 13.98
N LYS A 10 -3.73 5.02 13.83
CA LYS A 10 -3.36 5.58 12.51
C LYS A 10 -2.69 4.53 11.64
N MET A 11 -1.75 3.75 12.17
CA MET A 11 -1.10 2.66 11.44
C MET A 11 -2.10 1.60 10.97
N ALA A 12 -3.07 1.25 11.81
CA ALA A 12 -4.15 0.31 11.47
C ALA A 12 -5.03 0.87 10.34
N LEU A 13 -5.43 2.15 10.43
CA LEU A 13 -6.20 2.83 9.39
C LEU A 13 -5.44 2.89 8.07
N ILE A 14 -4.16 3.29 8.09
CA ILE A 14 -3.28 3.31 6.92
C ILE A 14 -3.21 1.91 6.31
N SER A 15 -3.08 0.88 7.13
CA SER A 15 -3.02 -0.51 6.64
C SER A 15 -4.33 -0.95 6.01
N LEU A 16 -5.47 -0.57 6.58
CA LEU A 16 -6.78 -0.89 6.02
C LEU A 16 -6.96 -0.30 4.61
N ILE A 17 -6.39 0.88 4.35
CA ILE A 17 -6.49 1.58 3.06
C ILE A 17 -5.44 1.06 2.08
N SER A 18 -4.19 0.93 2.52
CA SER A 18 -3.03 0.69 1.66
C SER A 18 -2.69 -0.78 1.45
N ALA A 19 -3.06 -1.68 2.36
CA ALA A 19 -2.76 -3.11 2.24
C ALA A 19 -3.59 -3.82 1.14
N PRO A 20 -4.89 -3.53 0.95
CA PRO A 20 -5.67 -4.21 -0.10
C PRO A 20 -5.15 -3.95 -1.53
N PRO A 21 -4.78 -2.73 -1.92
CA PRO A 21 -4.13 -2.50 -3.22
C PRO A 21 -2.79 -3.24 -3.38
N VAL A 22 -1.97 -3.28 -2.32
CA VAL A 22 -0.72 -4.08 -2.33
C VAL A 22 -1.03 -5.56 -2.51
N ALA A 23 -2.05 -6.08 -1.83
CA ALA A 23 -2.47 -7.46 -1.96
C ALA A 23 -2.89 -7.78 -3.41
N PHE A 24 -3.72 -6.91 -3.99
CA PHE A 24 -4.17 -7.03 -5.36
C PHE A 24 -3.01 -6.98 -6.36
N MET A 25 -2.13 -5.99 -6.27
CA MET A 25 -0.96 -5.86 -7.16
C MET A 25 -0.02 -7.05 -7.06
N THR A 26 0.16 -7.60 -5.85
CA THR A 26 0.98 -8.81 -5.63
C THR A 26 0.36 -10.01 -6.34
N PHE A 27 -0.95 -10.19 -6.19
CA PHE A 27 -1.68 -11.27 -6.85
C PHE A 27 -1.67 -11.13 -8.37
N ASP A 28 -2.00 -9.95 -8.88
CA ASP A 28 -2.05 -9.63 -10.31
C ASP A 28 -0.70 -9.88 -11.00
N PHE A 29 0.42 -9.48 -10.36
CA PHE A 29 1.74 -9.73 -10.92
C PHE A 29 2.08 -11.22 -11.03
N MET A 30 1.63 -12.04 -10.07
CA MET A 30 1.86 -13.49 -10.08
C MET A 30 0.94 -14.21 -11.07
N PHE A 31 -0.33 -13.79 -11.14
CA PHE A 31 -1.38 -14.45 -11.91
C PHE A 31 -2.15 -13.46 -12.81
N PRO A 32 -1.47 -12.78 -13.75
CA PRO A 32 -2.08 -11.74 -14.57
C PRO A 32 -3.18 -12.27 -15.50
N ASN A 33 -3.22 -13.58 -15.75
CA ASN A 33 -4.22 -14.22 -16.59
C ASN A 33 -5.55 -14.46 -15.86
N ILE A 34 -5.57 -14.35 -14.54
CA ILE A 34 -6.70 -14.72 -13.68
C ILE A 34 -7.18 -13.50 -12.87
N SER A 35 -6.32 -12.51 -12.63
CA SER A 35 -6.70 -11.21 -12.10
C SER A 35 -7.56 -10.42 -13.09
N THR A 36 -8.65 -9.85 -12.60
CA THR A 36 -9.49 -8.90 -13.36
C THR A 36 -9.79 -7.70 -12.47
N PRO A 37 -9.40 -6.47 -12.86
CA PRO A 37 -8.60 -6.12 -14.03
C PRO A 37 -7.14 -6.62 -13.93
N SER A 38 -6.46 -6.83 -15.07
CA SER A 38 -5.06 -7.24 -15.10
C SER A 38 -4.15 -6.09 -15.52
N PHE A 39 -3.08 -5.83 -14.77
CA PHE A 39 -2.02 -4.90 -15.17
C PHE A 39 -0.81 -5.61 -15.79
N GLY A 40 -0.92 -6.93 -16.00
CA GLY A 40 0.17 -7.75 -16.52
C GLY A 40 1.38 -7.78 -15.58
N LYS A 41 2.58 -7.92 -16.15
CA LYS A 41 3.84 -7.94 -15.39
C LYS A 41 4.61 -6.62 -15.45
N SER A 42 3.90 -5.50 -15.59
CA SER A 42 4.53 -4.18 -15.71
C SER A 42 5.05 -3.69 -14.35
N LEU A 43 6.35 -3.85 -14.12
CA LEU A 43 7.02 -3.38 -12.89
C LEU A 43 6.91 -1.85 -12.72
N LEU A 44 6.89 -1.09 -13.83
CA LEU A 44 6.72 0.36 -13.80
C LEU A 44 5.32 0.75 -13.29
N LEU A 45 4.30 0.01 -13.69
CA LEU A 45 2.93 0.26 -13.26
C LEU A 45 2.76 -0.11 -11.78
N VAL A 46 3.33 -1.26 -11.36
CA VAL A 46 3.39 -1.66 -9.95
C VAL A 46 4.08 -0.58 -9.10
N LEU A 47 5.21 -0.04 -9.55
CA LEU A 47 5.89 1.06 -8.87
C LEU A 47 5.03 2.33 -8.82
N SER A 48 4.37 2.70 -9.92
CA SER A 48 3.53 3.91 -9.96
C SER A 48 2.33 3.81 -9.03
N LEU A 49 1.67 2.66 -9.00
CA LEU A 49 0.55 2.41 -8.08
C LEU A 49 1.04 2.31 -6.64
N SER A 50 2.22 1.74 -6.39
CA SER A 50 2.76 1.66 -5.03
C SER A 50 3.06 3.04 -4.43
N VAL A 51 3.42 4.04 -5.26
CA VAL A 51 3.46 5.45 -4.84
C VAL A 51 2.11 5.92 -4.31
N LEU A 52 1.02 5.63 -5.01
CA LEU A 52 -0.33 6.01 -4.56
C LEU A 52 -0.69 5.33 -3.23
N THR A 53 -0.31 4.06 -3.05
CA THR A 53 -0.56 3.34 -1.79
C THR A 53 0.22 3.91 -0.60
N GLY A 54 1.34 4.61 -0.84
CA GLY A 54 2.13 5.26 0.21
C GLY A 54 1.58 6.62 0.66
N MET A 55 0.74 7.28 -0.17
CA MET A 55 0.21 8.61 0.13
C MET A 55 -0.58 8.69 1.45
N PRO A 56 -1.47 7.73 1.81
CA PRO A 56 -2.17 7.77 3.09
C PRO A 56 -1.22 7.81 4.29
N SER A 57 -0.11 7.08 4.24
CA SER A 57 0.87 7.06 5.32
C SER A 57 1.50 8.44 5.54
N GLY A 58 1.88 9.14 4.47
CA GLY A 58 2.40 10.51 4.56
C GLY A 58 1.34 11.55 4.94
N TYR A 59 0.11 11.38 4.47
CA TYR A 59 -0.98 12.32 4.71
C TYR A 59 -1.44 12.31 6.17
N PHE A 60 -1.69 11.12 6.74
CA PHE A 60 -2.22 11.01 8.11
C PHE A 60 -1.14 11.18 9.19
N THR A 61 0.13 10.94 8.86
CA THR A 61 1.21 10.88 9.84
C THR A 61 2.12 12.10 9.77
N LYS A 62 2.20 12.87 10.87
CA LYS A 62 3.11 14.03 10.94
C LYS A 62 4.58 13.65 11.08
N ARG A 63 4.86 12.47 11.66
CA ARG A 63 6.22 12.01 11.92
C ARG A 63 6.69 11.08 10.80
N THR A 64 7.78 11.43 10.15
CA THR A 64 8.33 10.68 9.02
C THR A 64 8.81 9.28 9.41
N ASP A 65 9.34 9.12 10.63
CA ASP A 65 9.72 7.80 11.17
C ASP A 65 8.53 6.85 11.22
N LEU A 66 7.40 7.31 11.76
CA LEU A 66 6.16 6.53 11.85
C LEU A 66 5.56 6.27 10.46
N ALA A 67 5.63 7.23 9.55
CA ALA A 67 5.16 7.05 8.17
C ALA A 67 5.95 5.94 7.44
N MET A 68 7.28 5.93 7.59
CA MET A 68 8.14 4.89 7.02
C MET A 68 7.86 3.51 7.64
N VAL A 69 7.71 3.43 8.96
CA VAL A 69 7.34 2.16 9.63
C VAL A 69 5.98 1.65 9.15
N SER A 70 5.03 2.56 8.93
CA SER A 70 3.70 2.21 8.39
C SER A 70 3.79 1.59 7.00
N VAL A 71 4.74 2.03 6.16
CA VAL A 71 4.99 1.44 4.83
C VAL A 71 5.38 -0.02 4.94
N PHE A 72 6.33 -0.35 5.81
CA PHE A 72 6.70 -1.74 6.04
C PHE A 72 5.53 -2.56 6.55
N PHE A 73 4.74 -2.00 7.47
CA PHE A 73 3.64 -2.70 8.09
C PHE A 73 2.50 -3.00 7.09
N TYR A 74 1.99 -2.00 6.36
CA TYR A 74 0.93 -2.28 5.38
C TYR A 74 1.42 -3.14 4.21
N THR A 75 2.70 -3.06 3.85
CA THR A 75 3.29 -3.90 2.80
C THR A 75 3.33 -5.36 3.23
N ALA A 76 3.76 -5.62 4.47
CA ALA A 76 3.76 -6.97 5.05
C ALA A 76 2.34 -7.53 5.18
N VAL A 77 1.40 -6.72 5.67
CA VAL A 77 -0.02 -7.11 5.77
C VAL A 77 -0.60 -7.37 4.38
N GLY A 78 -0.36 -6.49 3.41
CA GLY A 78 -0.85 -6.63 2.04
C GLY A 78 -0.31 -7.88 1.36
N TYR A 79 0.98 -8.17 1.53
CA TYR A 79 1.59 -9.41 1.05
C TYR A 79 0.96 -10.65 1.69
N ALA A 80 0.80 -10.66 3.02
CA ALA A 80 0.13 -11.76 3.73
C ALA A 80 -1.33 -11.95 3.26
N LEU A 81 -2.05 -10.86 3.03
CA LEU A 81 -3.40 -10.89 2.46
C LEU A 81 -3.42 -11.45 1.04
N ALA A 82 -2.44 -11.13 0.19
CA ALA A 82 -2.32 -11.74 -1.14
C ALA A 82 -2.14 -13.26 -1.04
N VAL A 83 -1.25 -13.70 -0.15
CA VAL A 83 -0.96 -15.11 0.07
C VAL A 83 -2.16 -15.85 0.67
N LEU A 84 -2.99 -15.21 1.49
CA LEU A 84 -4.14 -15.87 2.13
C LEU A 84 -5.42 -15.78 1.28
N LEU A 85 -5.85 -14.58 0.91
CA LEU A 85 -7.15 -14.34 0.28
C LEU A 85 -7.15 -14.62 -1.21
N TYR A 86 -6.08 -14.26 -1.89
CA TYR A 86 -6.02 -14.42 -3.35
C TYR A 86 -5.46 -15.77 -3.79
N SER A 87 -4.87 -16.55 -2.87
CA SER A 87 -4.62 -17.99 -3.09
C SER A 87 -5.81 -18.87 -2.71
N ALA A 88 -6.73 -18.38 -1.86
CA ALA A 88 -7.90 -19.12 -1.38
C ALA A 88 -8.83 -19.69 -2.47
N PRO A 89 -9.06 -19.02 -3.62
CA PRO A 89 -9.92 -19.57 -4.65
C PRO A 89 -9.42 -20.89 -5.21
N TYR A 90 -8.09 -21.09 -5.25
CA TYR A 90 -7.49 -22.33 -5.73
C TYR A 90 -7.63 -23.46 -4.71
N THR A 91 -7.56 -23.17 -3.41
CA THR A 91 -7.72 -24.18 -2.34
C THR A 91 -9.19 -24.53 -2.06
N ILE A 92 -10.13 -23.61 -2.30
CA ILE A 92 -11.55 -23.80 -1.96
C ILE A 92 -12.38 -24.32 -3.14
N TYR A 93 -12.10 -23.86 -4.38
CA TYR A 93 -12.97 -24.17 -5.53
C TYR A 93 -12.49 -25.32 -6.42
N ASN A 94 -11.44 -26.05 -6.04
CA ASN A 94 -10.95 -27.23 -6.78
C ASN A 94 -10.71 -26.97 -8.29
N LEU A 95 -10.39 -25.72 -8.66
CA LEU A 95 -9.93 -25.35 -9.99
C LEU A 95 -8.56 -26.01 -10.18
N GLU A 96 -8.50 -27.12 -10.93
CA GLU A 96 -7.33 -27.98 -11.21
C GLU A 96 -6.00 -27.48 -10.59
N GLN A 97 -5.85 -27.75 -9.29
CA GLN A 97 -4.61 -27.52 -8.56
C GLN A 97 -3.64 -28.63 -8.91
N VAL A 98 -2.90 -28.49 -10.01
CA VAL A 98 -1.87 -29.49 -10.31
C VAL A 98 -0.72 -29.38 -9.31
N ILE A 99 -0.41 -28.19 -8.74
CA ILE A 99 0.62 -28.07 -7.68
C ILE A 99 0.40 -26.81 -6.80
N SER A 100 -0.21 -26.94 -5.62
CA SER A 100 -0.27 -25.86 -4.60
C SER A 100 1.11 -25.36 -4.18
N ASP A 101 2.08 -26.27 -4.10
CA ASP A 101 3.48 -25.96 -3.76
C ASP A 101 4.17 -25.07 -4.80
N PHE A 102 3.79 -25.18 -6.08
CA PHE A 102 4.31 -24.34 -7.16
C PHE A 102 3.83 -22.89 -7.01
N TYR A 103 2.59 -22.69 -6.55
CA TYR A 103 2.02 -21.37 -6.31
C TYR A 103 2.72 -20.65 -5.15
N TYR A 104 2.92 -21.34 -4.03
CA TYR A 104 3.70 -20.78 -2.91
C TYR A 104 5.15 -20.52 -3.33
N ALA A 105 5.79 -21.44 -4.06
CA ALA A 105 7.13 -21.24 -4.58
C ALA A 105 7.25 -20.01 -5.51
N MET A 106 6.24 -19.75 -6.34
CA MET A 106 6.18 -18.56 -7.21
C MET A 106 6.08 -17.27 -6.40
N PHE A 107 5.23 -17.24 -5.36
CA PHE A 107 5.21 -16.14 -4.40
C PHE A 107 6.61 -15.96 -3.82
N PHE A 108 7.17 -16.93 -3.11
CA PHE A 108 8.46 -16.77 -2.41
C PHE A 108 9.64 -16.42 -3.34
N ARG A 109 9.64 -16.90 -4.59
CA ARG A 109 10.73 -16.66 -5.55
C ARG A 109 10.77 -15.24 -6.10
N PHE A 110 9.61 -14.63 -6.39
CA PHE A 110 9.54 -13.28 -6.96
C PHE A 110 9.16 -12.20 -5.93
N THR A 111 8.94 -12.59 -4.68
CA THR A 111 8.55 -11.72 -3.56
C THR A 111 9.55 -10.60 -3.30
N ILE A 112 10.85 -10.87 -3.36
CA ILE A 112 11.86 -9.90 -2.94
C ILE A 112 11.79 -8.64 -3.81
N ILE A 113 11.68 -8.78 -5.13
CA ILE A 113 11.62 -7.64 -6.06
C ILE A 113 10.35 -6.82 -5.84
N LEU A 114 9.20 -7.49 -5.71
CA LEU A 114 7.91 -6.81 -5.49
C LEU A 114 7.86 -6.08 -4.16
N LEU A 115 8.27 -6.72 -3.06
CA LEU A 115 8.33 -6.08 -1.75
C LEU A 115 9.22 -4.83 -1.78
N TRP A 116 10.35 -4.92 -2.49
CA TRP A 116 11.24 -3.77 -2.64
C TRP A 116 10.56 -2.61 -3.39
N LEU A 117 9.83 -2.90 -4.47
CA LEU A 117 9.06 -1.89 -5.21
C LEU A 117 7.91 -1.29 -4.39
N PHE A 118 7.23 -2.10 -3.58
CA PHE A 118 6.17 -1.62 -2.69
C PHE A 118 6.72 -0.72 -1.59
N VAL A 119 7.86 -1.08 -1.00
CA VAL A 119 8.51 -0.25 0.02
C VAL A 119 9.05 1.04 -0.58
N LEU A 120 9.77 0.95 -1.71
CA LEU A 120 10.36 2.13 -2.36
C LEU A 120 9.29 3.09 -2.86
N GLY A 121 8.29 2.59 -3.60
CA GLY A 121 7.19 3.42 -4.03
C GLY A 121 6.36 3.91 -2.85
N GLY A 122 6.17 3.09 -1.81
CA GLY A 122 5.55 3.49 -0.56
C GLY A 122 6.25 4.70 0.08
N PHE A 123 7.58 4.70 0.18
CA PHE A 123 8.36 5.84 0.67
C PHE A 123 8.19 7.09 -0.19
N MET A 124 8.27 6.96 -1.52
CA MET A 124 7.99 8.07 -2.42
C MET A 124 6.58 8.61 -2.20
N GLY A 125 5.60 7.71 -2.06
CA GLY A 125 4.21 8.00 -1.73
C GLY A 125 4.06 8.77 -0.42
N THR A 126 4.82 8.40 0.62
CA THR A 126 4.79 9.14 1.88
C THR A 126 5.25 10.59 1.71
N MET A 127 6.28 10.84 0.90
CA MET A 127 6.74 12.20 0.61
C MET A 127 5.65 12.99 -0.12
N PHE A 128 5.03 12.40 -1.15
CA PHE A 128 3.90 13.02 -1.85
C PHE A 128 2.71 13.29 -0.92
N GLY A 129 2.35 12.35 -0.05
CA GLY A 129 1.27 12.50 0.92
C GLY A 129 1.50 13.64 1.90
N GLN A 130 2.75 13.81 2.37
CA GLN A 130 3.15 14.93 3.21
C GLN A 130 3.07 16.26 2.45
N MET A 131 3.55 16.31 1.20
CA MET A 131 3.43 17.52 0.36
C MET A 131 1.97 17.92 0.12
N VAL A 132 1.09 16.96 -0.16
CA VAL A 132 -0.36 17.21 -0.35
C VAL A 132 -0.99 17.76 0.92
N ARG A 133 -0.66 17.17 2.08
CA ARG A 133 -1.14 17.65 3.38
C ARG A 133 -0.69 19.08 3.65
N ASP A 134 0.57 19.38 3.40
CA ASP A 134 1.14 20.71 3.62
C ASP A 134 0.52 21.75 2.68
N TRP A 135 0.26 21.37 1.43
CA TRP A 135 -0.40 22.22 0.45
C TRP A 135 -1.83 22.58 0.89
N ILE A 136 -2.65 21.57 1.26
CA ILE A 136 -4.02 21.77 1.76
C ILE A 136 -4.01 22.67 3.02
N SER A 137 -3.11 22.40 3.97
CA SER A 137 -3.04 23.19 5.20
C SER A 137 -2.71 24.66 4.93
N ARG A 138 -1.84 24.95 3.97
CA ARG A 138 -1.53 26.33 3.56
C ARG A 138 -2.71 27.02 2.89
N GLU A 139 -3.45 26.29 2.06
CA GLU A 139 -4.63 26.82 1.38
C GLU A 139 -5.77 27.13 2.36
N GLU A 140 -6.04 26.23 3.31
CA GLU A 140 -6.99 26.45 4.41
C GLU A 140 -6.62 27.67 5.26
N THR A 141 -5.33 27.83 5.58
CA THR A 141 -4.83 28.97 6.36
C THR A 141 -4.97 30.28 5.58
N GLY A 142 -4.70 30.27 4.28
CA GLY A 142 -4.88 31.43 3.40
C GLY A 142 -6.34 31.86 3.26
N LEU A 143 -7.26 30.89 3.16
CA LEU A 143 -8.71 31.13 3.14
C LEU A 143 -9.21 31.71 4.46
N ALA A 144 -8.73 31.19 5.60
CA ALA A 144 -9.06 31.72 6.92
C ALA A 144 -8.59 33.17 7.10
N PHE A 145 -7.38 33.49 6.65
CA PHE A 145 -6.84 34.86 6.70
C PHE A 145 -7.64 35.82 5.82
N LYS A 146 -8.07 35.39 4.63
CA LYS A 146 -8.91 36.20 3.74
C LYS A 146 -10.31 36.43 4.33
N LYS A 147 -10.87 35.44 5.03
CA LYS A 147 -12.16 35.54 5.71
C LYS A 147 -12.13 36.49 6.90
N GLY A 148 -11.09 36.44 7.72
CA GLY A 148 -10.92 37.35 8.88
C GLY A 148 -10.57 38.80 8.52
N ARG A 149 -10.20 39.08 7.27
CA ARG A 149 -9.92 40.44 6.78
C ARG A 149 -11.17 41.15 6.20
N ASN A 150 -12.25 40.39 5.98
CA ASN A 150 -13.53 40.87 5.46
C ASN A 150 -14.61 41.01 6.57
N THR A 151 -14.22 40.84 7.83
CA THR A 151 -15.02 41.11 9.04
C THR A 151 -14.36 42.24 9.81
#